data_AF-A0A2D6UG39-F1
#
_entry.id   AF-A0A2D6UG39-F1
#
_cell.length_a   1.000
_cell.length_b   1.000
_cell.length_c   1.000
_cell.angle_alpha   90.00
_cell.angle_beta   90.00
_cell.angle_gamma   90.00
#
_symmetry.space_group_name_H-M   'P 1'
#
loop_
_entity.id
_entity.type
_entity.pdbx_description
1 polymer ?
#
loop_
_entity_poly.entity_id
_entity_poly.type
_entity_poly.pdbx_seq_one_letter_code
_entity_poly.pdbx_strand_id
1 'polypeptide(L)'
;MAVDSPRGLMVPVVKEASDLSLEALSAEIKKLAIACREGTIQPDDLSGGSCTLTNLGMLGVSTFTPVLNVPEVAILGVGGIELKPKRNEAGEIEYAEFLPLSLTIDHQAVDGAPAARFLQTLVSLLEENPGQLLSTINE
;
A
#
# COMPACT_ATOMS: atom_id res chain seq x y z
N MET A 1 0.41 -0.46 -8.64
CA MET A 1 -0.17 -1.43 -7.67
C MET A 1 -0.06 -2.83 -8.24
N ALA A 2 0.17 -3.85 -7.42
CA ALA A 2 0.31 -5.23 -7.90
C ALA A 2 -1.04 -5.93 -8.04
N VAL A 3 -1.29 -6.58 -9.19
CA VAL A 3 -2.52 -7.31 -9.52
C VAL A 3 -2.20 -8.72 -10.00
N ASP A 4 -2.75 -9.71 -9.31
CA ASP A 4 -2.77 -11.09 -9.78
C ASP A 4 -3.80 -11.28 -10.91
N SER A 5 -3.38 -11.90 -12.01
CA SER A 5 -4.16 -12.07 -13.23
C SER A 5 -3.88 -13.42 -13.90
N PRO A 6 -4.74 -13.88 -14.83
CA PRO A 6 -4.50 -15.13 -15.57
C PRO A 6 -3.19 -15.14 -16.38
N ARG A 7 -2.61 -13.97 -16.68
CA ARG A 7 -1.32 -13.83 -17.40
C ARG A 7 -0.13 -13.70 -16.45
N GLY A 8 -0.33 -13.89 -15.16
CA GLY A 8 0.65 -13.66 -14.11
C GLY A 8 0.52 -12.28 -13.47
N LEU A 9 1.54 -11.89 -12.71
CA LEU A 9 1.58 -10.62 -12.00
C LEU A 9 1.66 -9.44 -12.98
N MET A 10 0.73 -8.50 -12.86
CA MET A 10 0.76 -7.22 -13.57
C MET A 10 0.80 -6.06 -12.58
N VAL A 11 1.45 -4.96 -12.96
CA VAL A 11 1.62 -3.77 -12.09
C VAL A 11 1.06 -2.53 -12.79
N PRO A 12 -0.28 -2.35 -12.84
CA PRO A 12 -0.86 -1.13 -13.39
C PRO A 12 -0.58 0.10 -12.52
N VAL A 13 -0.55 1.26 -13.18
CA VAL A 13 -0.21 2.56 -12.62
C VAL A 13 -1.45 3.44 -12.59
N VAL A 14 -1.82 3.90 -11.39
CA VAL A 14 -2.76 5.00 -11.24
C VAL A 14 -1.98 6.29 -11.39
N LYS A 15 -2.22 7.03 -12.48
CA LYS A 15 -1.54 8.30 -12.78
C LYS A 15 -2.10 9.41 -11.90
N GLU A 16 -1.23 10.34 -11.49
CA GLU A 16 -1.58 11.50 -10.65
C GLU A 16 -2.41 11.13 -9.41
N ALA A 17 -2.06 10.02 -8.74
CA ALA A 17 -2.83 9.49 -7.62
C ALA A 17 -2.96 10.46 -6.43
N SER A 18 -2.05 11.43 -6.29
CA SER A 18 -2.10 12.48 -5.26
C SER A 18 -3.26 13.47 -5.45
N ASP A 19 -3.76 13.60 -6.67
CA ASP A 19 -4.76 14.61 -7.04
C ASP A 19 -6.18 14.05 -7.00
N LEU A 20 -6.31 12.74 -6.77
CA LEU A 20 -7.57 12.03 -6.74
C LEU A 20 -8.18 12.07 -5.33
N SER A 21 -9.51 12.23 -5.26
CA SER A 21 -10.25 11.90 -4.03
C SER A 21 -10.14 10.39 -3.75
N LEU A 22 -10.45 9.98 -2.52
CA LEU A 22 -10.43 8.58 -2.14
C LEU A 22 -11.39 7.73 -3.00
N GLU A 23 -12.55 8.28 -3.33
CA GLU A 23 -13.55 7.62 -4.18
C GLU A 23 -13.03 7.47 -5.62
N ALA A 24 -12.42 8.52 -6.17
CA ALA A 24 -11.85 8.51 -7.51
C ALA A 24 -10.67 7.52 -7.60
N LEU A 25 -9.79 7.52 -6.61
CA LEU A 25 -8.69 6.57 -6.49
C LEU A 25 -9.21 5.13 -6.41
N SER A 26 -10.24 4.88 -5.58
CA SER A 26 -10.86 3.55 -5.46
C SER A 26 -11.47 3.08 -6.78
N ALA A 27 -12.16 3.97 -7.51
CA ALA A 27 -12.75 3.66 -8.80
C ALA A 27 -11.67 3.32 -9.85
N GLU A 28 -10.59 4.09 -9.92
CA GLU A 28 -9.51 3.86 -10.89
C GLU A 28 -8.75 2.56 -10.59
N ILE A 29 -8.46 2.29 -9.31
CA ILE A 29 -7.89 1.00 -8.87
C ILE A 29 -8.75 -0.16 -9.35
N LYS A 30 -10.07 -0.12 -9.12
CA LYS A 30 -10.99 -1.20 -9.54
C LYS A 30 -10.99 -1.38 -11.05
N LYS A 31 -11.06 -0.27 -11.80
CA LYS A 31 -11.04 -0.28 -13.27
C LYS A 31 -9.76 -0.95 -13.80
N LEU A 32 -8.59 -0.54 -13.32
CA LEU A 32 -7.31 -1.10 -13.75
C LEU A 32 -7.17 -2.57 -13.35
N ALA A 33 -7.59 -2.95 -12.15
CA ALA A 33 -7.57 -4.34 -11.70
C ALA A 33 -8.47 -5.25 -12.56
N ILE A 34 -9.66 -4.78 -12.95
CA ILE A 34 -10.55 -5.49 -13.88
C ILE A 34 -9.87 -5.63 -15.23
N ALA A 35 -9.33 -4.55 -15.79
CA ALA A 35 -8.66 -4.57 -17.08
C ALA A 35 -7.45 -5.54 -17.12
N CYS A 36 -6.68 -5.63 -16.03
CA CYS A 36 -5.63 -6.64 -15.88
C CYS A 36 -6.21 -8.07 -15.91
N ARG A 37 -7.26 -8.35 -15.15
CA ARG A 37 -7.86 -9.71 -15.09
C ARG A 37 -8.51 -10.12 -16.40
N GLU A 38 -9.12 -9.18 -17.12
CA GLU A 38 -9.73 -9.40 -18.44
C GLU A 38 -8.71 -9.39 -19.59
N GLY A 39 -7.48 -8.96 -19.33
CA GLY A 39 -6.43 -8.85 -20.33
C GLY A 39 -6.63 -7.71 -21.33
N THR A 40 -7.41 -6.68 -20.96
CA THR A 40 -7.76 -5.50 -21.75
C THR A 40 -6.96 -4.24 -21.35
N ILE A 41 -6.08 -4.36 -20.36
CA ILE A 41 -5.18 -3.30 -19.89
C ILE A 41 -4.32 -2.74 -21.03
N GLN A 42 -4.17 -1.42 -21.09
CA GLN A 42 -3.34 -0.78 -22.09
C GLN A 42 -1.87 -0.76 -21.67
N PRO A 43 -0.90 -0.87 -22.60
CA PRO A 43 0.52 -0.79 -22.28
C PRO A 43 0.90 0.50 -21.53
N ASP A 44 0.24 1.61 -21.87
CA ASP A 44 0.47 2.93 -21.25
C ASP A 44 0.03 2.98 -19.78
N ASP A 45 -0.80 2.03 -19.33
CA ASP A 45 -1.24 1.90 -17.94
C ASP A 45 -0.30 0.99 -17.13
N LEU A 46 0.69 0.36 -17.75
CA LEU A 46 1.67 -0.53 -17.11
C LEU A 46 3.05 0.12 -16.92
N SER A 47 3.17 1.43 -17.17
CA SER A 47 4.45 2.14 -17.14
C SER A 47 4.34 3.50 -16.45
N GLY A 48 5.48 4.04 -16.01
CA GLY A 48 5.57 5.33 -15.33
C GLY A 48 5.19 5.31 -13.84
N GLY A 49 5.26 4.15 -13.19
CA GLY A 49 5.07 4.02 -11.74
C GLY A 49 6.18 4.71 -10.94
N SER A 50 5.82 5.33 -9.81
CA SER A 50 6.75 5.96 -8.87
C SER A 50 6.97 5.14 -7.60
N CYS A 51 5.96 4.37 -7.19
CA CYS A 51 5.96 3.48 -6.04
C CYS A 51 4.88 2.40 -6.22
N THR A 52 5.11 1.22 -5.67
CA THR A 52 4.18 0.10 -5.76
C THR A 52 3.55 -0.20 -4.41
N LEU A 53 2.24 -0.42 -4.43
CA LEU A 53 1.50 -1.08 -3.35
C LEU A 53 1.21 -2.53 -3.75
N THR A 54 1.50 -3.48 -2.87
CA THR A 54 1.18 -4.90 -3.07
C THR A 54 0.46 -5.46 -1.85
N ASN A 55 -0.71 -6.06 -2.06
CA ASN A 55 -1.55 -6.60 -1.00
C ASN A 55 -1.64 -8.12 -1.12
N LEU A 56 -1.00 -8.82 -0.18
CA LEU A 56 -1.08 -10.28 -0.06
C LEU A 56 -1.94 -10.72 1.13
N GLY A 57 -2.55 -9.77 1.85
CA GLY A 57 -3.43 -10.06 2.97
C GLY A 57 -4.66 -10.87 2.57
N MET A 58 -5.19 -10.65 1.36
CA MET A 58 -6.29 -11.47 0.82
C MET A 58 -5.90 -12.93 0.59
N LEU A 59 -4.59 -13.23 0.53
CA LEU A 59 -4.05 -14.58 0.38
C LEU A 59 -3.61 -15.19 1.73
N GLY A 60 -3.93 -14.53 2.85
CA GLY A 60 -3.57 -14.99 4.20
C GLY A 60 -2.11 -14.76 4.58
N VAL A 61 -1.37 -13.93 3.83
CA VAL A 61 0.01 -13.58 4.17
C VAL A 61 0.02 -12.47 5.21
N SER A 62 0.65 -12.74 6.36
CA SER A 62 0.77 -11.75 7.44
C SER A 62 1.94 -10.79 7.21
N THR A 63 3.14 -11.27 6.93
CA THR A 63 4.31 -10.42 6.69
C THR A 63 5.15 -11.03 5.57
N PHE A 64 5.68 -10.18 4.69
CA PHE A 64 6.49 -10.61 3.56
C PHE A 64 7.45 -9.49 3.15
N THR A 65 8.52 -9.84 2.46
CA THR A 65 9.48 -8.86 1.93
C THR A 65 9.17 -8.62 0.46
N PRO A 66 8.42 -7.56 0.11
CA PRO A 66 8.17 -7.24 -1.28
C PRO A 66 9.46 -6.91 -2.02
N VAL A 67 9.53 -7.29 -3.30
CA VAL A 67 10.67 -6.98 -4.19
C VAL A 67 10.35 -5.72 -4.98
N LEU A 68 11.33 -4.80 -5.08
CA LEU A 68 11.17 -3.54 -5.80
C LEU A 68 10.80 -3.77 -7.28
N ASN A 69 9.87 -2.96 -7.78
CA ASN A 69 9.53 -2.89 -9.20
C ASN A 69 10.44 -1.85 -9.88
N VAL A 70 11.65 -2.26 -10.25
CA VAL A 70 12.65 -1.35 -10.87
C VAL A 70 12.03 -0.63 -12.09
N PRO A 71 12.19 0.70 -12.22
CA PRO A 71 13.13 1.59 -11.51
C PRO A 71 12.61 2.26 -10.23
N GLU A 72 11.49 1.80 -9.66
CA GLU A 72 10.96 2.37 -8.42
C GLU A 72 11.89 2.12 -7.22
N VAL A 73 11.92 3.08 -6.29
CA VAL A 73 12.80 3.06 -5.10
C VAL A 73 12.08 2.64 -3.82
N ALA A 74 10.77 2.39 -3.90
CA ALA A 74 9.96 1.96 -2.75
C ALA A 74 8.81 1.04 -3.18
N ILE A 75 8.52 0.05 -2.34
CA ILE A 75 7.34 -0.80 -2.44
C ILE A 75 6.79 -1.07 -1.04
N LEU A 76 5.47 -0.89 -0.88
CA LEU A 76 4.76 -1.16 0.36
C LEU A 76 3.95 -2.45 0.25
N GLY A 77 4.29 -3.43 1.09
CA GLY A 77 3.54 -4.65 1.30
C GLY A 77 2.47 -4.48 2.37
N VAL A 78 1.24 -4.90 2.05
CA VAL A 78 0.09 -4.94 2.96
C VAL A 78 -0.27 -6.40 3.22
N GLY A 79 -0.15 -6.82 4.48
CA GLY A 79 -0.55 -8.16 4.91
C GLY A 79 -2.01 -8.24 5.37
N GLY A 80 -2.40 -9.41 5.87
CA GLY A 80 -3.76 -9.67 6.36
C GLY A 80 -4.00 -9.03 7.72
N ILE A 81 -5.22 -8.52 7.94
CA ILE A 81 -5.63 -8.04 9.26
C ILE A 81 -5.77 -9.24 10.19
N GLU A 82 -5.11 -9.17 11.34
CA GLU A 82 -5.10 -10.24 12.35
C GLU A 82 -5.51 -9.69 13.72
N LEU A 83 -6.35 -10.41 14.45
CA LEU A 83 -6.68 -10.08 15.83
C LEU A 83 -5.52 -10.48 16.74
N LYS A 84 -4.87 -9.51 17.41
CA LYS A 84 -3.70 -9.75 18.28
C LYS A 84 -3.90 -9.16 19.68
N PRO A 85 -3.36 -9.79 20.73
CA PRO A 85 -3.33 -9.19 22.05
C PRO A 85 -2.42 -7.96 22.05
N LYS A 86 -2.94 -6.82 22.52
CA LYS A 86 -2.25 -5.56 22.74
C LYS A 86 -2.38 -5.17 24.20
N ARG A 87 -1.33 -4.58 24.75
CA ARG A 87 -1.38 -4.00 26.10
C ARG A 87 -1.94 -2.58 26.01
N ASN A 88 -3.02 -2.30 26.74
CA ASN A 88 -3.59 -0.97 26.81
C ASN A 88 -2.82 -0.06 27.80
N GLU A 89 -3.19 1.21 27.88
CA GLU A 89 -2.54 2.20 28.75
C GLU A 89 -2.69 1.87 30.25
N ALA A 90 -3.79 1.20 30.64
CA ALA A 90 -4.01 0.70 31.99
C ALA A 90 -3.15 -0.54 32.33
N GLY A 91 -2.46 -1.10 31.34
CA GLY A 91 -1.58 -2.24 31.47
C GLY A 91 -2.26 -3.60 31.31
N GLU A 92 -3.54 -3.63 30.95
CA GLU A 92 -4.35 -4.82 30.70
C GLU A 92 -4.13 -5.34 29.27
N ILE A 93 -4.49 -6.60 29.02
CA ILE A 93 -4.46 -7.19 27.68
C ILE A 93 -5.84 -7.10 27.05
N GLU A 94 -5.92 -6.42 25.92
CA GLU A 94 -7.08 -6.38 25.04
C GLU A 94 -6.73 -6.96 23.67
N TYR A 95 -7.74 -7.30 22.88
CA TYR A 95 -7.53 -7.72 21.49
C TYR A 95 -7.77 -6.55 20.55
N ALA A 96 -6.84 -6.34 19.62
CA ALA A 96 -6.92 -5.30 18.61
C ALA A 96 -6.66 -5.87 17.21
N GLU A 97 -7.27 -5.26 16.20
CA GLU A 97 -6.97 -5.55 14.80
C GLU A 97 -5.58 -5.00 14.45
N PHE A 98 -4.74 -5.85 13.88
CA PHE A 98 -3.36 -5.51 13.52
C PHE A 98 -3.19 -5.63 12.01
N LEU A 99 -2.80 -4.54 11.35
CA LEU A 99 -2.46 -4.52 9.93
C LEU A 99 -0.93 -4.48 9.77
N PRO A 100 -0.28 -5.61 9.44
CA PRO A 100 1.15 -5.65 9.19
C PRO A 100 1.50 -4.96 7.86
N LEU A 101 2.44 -4.02 7.92
CA LEU A 101 2.99 -3.30 6.78
C LEU A 101 4.48 -3.62 6.61
N SER A 102 4.93 -3.86 5.38
CA SER A 102 6.32 -4.17 5.05
C SER A 102 6.83 -3.22 3.97
N LEU A 103 7.62 -2.23 4.37
CA LEU A 103 8.22 -1.26 3.46
C LEU A 103 9.61 -1.72 3.02
N THR A 104 9.80 -1.90 1.71
CA THR A 104 11.12 -2.12 1.10
C THR A 104 11.53 -0.89 0.32
N ILE A 105 12.77 -0.43 0.53
CA ILE A 105 13.34 0.73 -0.16
C ILE A 105 14.68 0.39 -0.80
N ASP A 106 15.05 1.11 -1.86
CA ASP A 106 16.43 1.11 -2.36
C ASP A 106 17.28 2.01 -1.47
N HIS A 107 18.18 1.40 -0.69
CA HIS A 107 19.01 2.13 0.27
C HIS A 107 20.09 2.99 -0.41
N GLN A 108 20.31 2.85 -1.71
CA GLN A 108 21.15 3.78 -2.48
C GLN A 108 20.44 5.12 -2.73
N ALA A 109 19.11 5.12 -2.73
CA ALA A 109 18.29 6.31 -3.00
C ALA A 109 17.66 6.90 -1.73
N VAL A 110 17.32 6.08 -0.74
CA VAL A 110 16.61 6.49 0.48
C VAL A 110 17.27 5.90 1.73
N ASP A 111 17.54 6.72 2.73
CA ASP A 111 18.03 6.25 4.02
C ASP A 111 16.92 5.61 4.88
N GLY A 112 17.32 4.71 5.78
CA GLY A 112 16.37 4.03 6.68
C GLY A 112 15.58 4.97 7.61
N ALA A 113 16.17 6.06 8.09
CA ALA A 113 15.47 6.96 9.02
C ALA A 113 14.32 7.76 8.34
N PRO A 114 14.50 8.37 7.15
CA PRO A 114 13.39 8.90 6.36
C PRO A 114 12.30 7.86 6.06
N ALA A 115 12.68 6.63 5.66
CA ALA A 115 11.71 5.57 5.37
C ALA A 115 10.89 5.17 6.61
N ALA A 116 11.53 5.07 7.77
CA ALA A 116 10.86 4.80 9.04
C ALA A 116 9.89 5.91 9.44
N ARG A 117 10.27 7.19 9.26
CA ARG A 117 9.38 8.32 9.51
C ARG A 117 8.18 8.35 8.57
N PHE A 118 8.38 8.06 7.29
CA PHE A 118 7.27 7.90 6.34
C PHE A 118 6.28 6.82 6.82
N LEU A 119 6.79 5.66 7.25
CA LEU A 119 5.94 4.57 7.73
C LEU A 119 5.20 4.95 9.02
N GLN A 120 5.86 5.68 9.94
CA GLN A 120 5.20 6.22 11.14
C GLN A 120 4.06 7.16 10.79
N THR A 121 4.28 8.13 9.89
CA THR A 121 3.21 9.03 9.42
C THR A 121 2.06 8.23 8.82
N LEU A 122 2.35 7.25 7.97
CA LEU A 122 1.31 6.41 7.36
C LEU A 122 0.48 5.66 8.43
N VAL A 123 1.14 5.07 9.44
CA VAL A 123 0.47 4.36 10.53
C VAL A 123 -0.44 5.32 11.32
N SER A 124 0.05 6.49 11.71
CA SER A 124 -0.77 7.49 12.42
C SER A 124 -2.00 7.92 11.61
N LEU A 125 -1.85 8.13 10.30
CA LEU A 125 -2.99 8.46 9.44
C LEU A 125 -4.03 7.35 9.39
N LEU A 126 -3.60 6.09 9.32
CA LEU A 126 -4.50 4.93 9.29
C LEU A 126 -5.23 4.73 10.62
N GLU A 127 -4.54 4.96 11.75
CA GLU A 127 -5.11 4.78 13.09
C GLU A 127 -6.03 5.94 13.51
N GLU A 128 -5.67 7.18 13.20
CA GLU A 128 -6.34 8.38 13.74
C GLU A 128 -7.29 9.04 12.74
N ASN A 129 -6.96 9.02 11.45
CA ASN A 129 -7.65 9.81 10.42
C ASN A 129 -7.97 8.98 9.15
N PRO A 130 -8.61 7.80 9.28
CA PRO A 130 -8.81 6.90 8.15
C PRO A 130 -9.63 7.58 7.04
N GLY A 131 -9.02 7.70 5.85
CA GLY A 131 -9.65 8.25 4.66
C GLY A 131 -9.61 9.78 4.54
N GLN A 132 -8.98 10.49 5.49
CA GLN A 132 -8.70 11.92 5.32
C GLN A 132 -7.44 12.16 4.48
N LEU A 133 -7.44 13.23 3.70
CA LEU A 133 -6.30 13.62 2.88
C LEU A 133 -5.20 14.27 3.75
N LEU A 134 -3.94 14.01 3.42
CA LEU A 134 -2.80 14.66 4.10
C LEU A 134 -2.87 16.19 4.04
N SER A 135 -3.44 16.75 2.97
CA SER A 135 -3.63 18.19 2.81
C SER A 135 -4.65 18.78 3.78
N THR A 136 -5.55 17.97 4.35
CA THR A 136 -6.62 18.43 5.25
C THR A 136 -6.29 18.25 6.73
N ILE A 137 -5.17 17.60 7.07
CA ILE A 137 -4.76 17.29 8.45
C ILE A 137 -3.75 18.31 9.00
N ASN A 138 -3.11 19.10 8.13
CA ASN A 138 -2.11 20.11 8.49
C ASN A 138 -2.66 21.56 8.53
N GLU A 139 -3.98 21.74 8.59
CA GLU A 139 -4.66 23.02 8.90
C GLU A 139 -5.23 23.00 10.33
#